data_AF-A0A316YXN9-F1
#
_entry.id   AF-A0A316YXN9-F1
#
_cell.length_a   1.000
_cell.length_b   1.000
_cell.length_c   1.000
_cell.angle_alpha   90.00
_cell.angle_beta   90.00
_cell.angle_gamma   90.00
#
_symmetry.space_group_name_H-M   'P 1'
#
loop_
_entity.id
_entity.type
_entity.pdbx_description
1 polymer ?
#
loop_
_entity_poly.entity_id
_entity_poly.type
_entity_poly.pdbx_seq_one_letter_code
_entity_poly.pdbx_strand_id
1 'polypeptide(L)'
;PTDLKPLAPFLQRAHETRTADPALSYWCNYHAAQLGIPLLNSLAPDSKVFLITLMDTLEAQKKSLAGNDVVNGDDIVAKAYVENVALKVFGGADDEDRRGKASK
;
A
#
# COMPACT_ATOMS: atom_id res chain seq x y z
N PRO A 1 -2.38 14.28 7.57
CA PRO A 1 -3.21 15.47 7.30
C PRO A 1 -4.68 15.09 7.09
N THR A 2 -5.65 15.92 7.49
CA THR A 2 -7.08 15.57 7.47
C THR A 2 -7.66 15.43 6.06
N ASP A 3 -7.18 16.25 5.13
CA ASP A 3 -7.41 16.20 3.69
C ASP A 3 -6.84 14.93 3.01
N LEU A 4 -5.94 14.21 3.67
CA LEU A 4 -5.40 12.92 3.22
C LEU A 4 -6.01 11.71 3.94
N LYS A 5 -7.10 11.88 4.69
CA LYS A 5 -7.78 10.78 5.41
C LYS A 5 -8.13 9.58 4.51
N PRO A 6 -8.55 9.72 3.24
CA PRO A 6 -8.83 8.58 2.38
C PRO A 6 -7.61 7.67 2.09
N LEU A 7 -6.39 8.19 2.25
CA LEU A 7 -5.15 7.44 2.00
C LEU A 7 -4.77 6.58 3.21
N ALA A 8 -5.31 6.89 4.40
CA ALA A 8 -4.89 6.30 5.67
C ALA A 8 -4.93 4.76 5.70
N PRO A 9 -5.97 4.06 5.18
CA PRO A 9 -6.00 2.60 5.19
C PRO A 9 -4.81 1.98 4.44
N PHE A 10 -4.43 2.57 3.30
CA PHE A 10 -3.32 2.09 2.47
C PHE A 10 -1.97 2.39 3.10
N LEU A 11 -1.80 3.59 3.65
CA LEU A 11 -0.57 3.98 4.36
C LEU A 11 -0.35 3.13 5.62
N GLN A 12 -1.44 2.81 6.34
CA GLN A 12 -1.39 1.92 7.49
C GLN A 12 -0.96 0.51 7.07
N ARG A 13 -1.58 -0.07 6.04
CA ARG A 13 -1.16 -1.38 5.51
C ARG A 13 0.30 -1.36 5.05
N ALA A 14 0.72 -0.30 4.37
CA ALA A 14 2.10 -0.15 3.93
C ALA A 14 3.10 -0.13 5.10
N HIS A 15 2.72 0.49 6.22
CA HIS A 15 3.54 0.50 7.42
C HIS A 15 3.63 -0.89 8.06
N GLU A 16 2.50 -1.57 8.23
CA GLU A 16 2.42 -2.88 8.87
C GLU A 16 3.16 -3.97 8.09
N THR A 17 3.16 -3.89 6.76
CA THR A 17 3.85 -4.88 5.91
C THR A 17 5.28 -4.52 5.57
N ARG A 18 5.79 -3.36 5.97
CA ARG A 18 7.11 -2.85 5.56
C ARG A 18 8.26 -3.86 5.72
N THR A 19 8.26 -4.62 6.82
CA THR A 19 9.31 -5.60 7.11
C THR A 19 8.94 -7.00 6.63
N ALA A 20 7.71 -7.44 6.89
CA ALA A 20 7.27 -8.79 6.56
C ALA A 20 7.06 -9.00 5.05
N ASP A 21 6.61 -7.96 4.35
CA ASP A 21 6.37 -7.96 2.93
C ASP A 21 6.63 -6.58 2.29
N PRO A 22 7.90 -6.28 1.96
CA PRO A 22 8.29 -5.00 1.36
C PRO A 22 7.62 -4.72 0.00
N ALA A 23 7.25 -5.76 -0.75
CA ALA A 23 6.59 -5.60 -2.06
C ALA A 23 5.14 -5.14 -1.88
N LEU A 24 4.40 -5.75 -0.95
CA LEU A 24 3.07 -5.26 -0.60
C LEU A 24 3.12 -3.83 -0.04
N SER A 25 4.12 -3.54 0.80
CA SER A 25 4.33 -2.19 1.34
C SER A 25 4.49 -1.14 0.24
N TYR A 26 5.31 -1.44 -0.77
CA TYR A 26 5.47 -0.59 -1.95
C TYR A 26 4.15 -0.36 -2.68
N TRP A 27 3.40 -1.42 -3.00
CA TRP A 27 2.14 -1.29 -3.75
C TRP A 27 1.04 -0.56 -2.97
N CYS A 28 1.00 -0.68 -1.65
CA CYS A 28 0.10 0.11 -0.80
C CYS A 28 0.48 1.61 -0.81
N ASN A 29 1.77 1.95 -0.69
CA ASN A 29 2.24 3.33 -0.83
C ASN A 29 1.97 3.89 -2.23
N TYR A 30 2.16 3.06 -3.27
CA TYR A 30 1.95 3.44 -4.66
C TYR A 30 0.49 3.79 -4.90
N HIS A 31 -0.43 2.95 -4.42
CA HIS A 31 -1.86 3.23 -4.53
C HIS A 31 -2.27 4.47 -3.73
N ALA A 32 -1.73 4.66 -2.52
CA ALA A 32 -1.95 5.89 -1.76
C ALA A 32 -1.50 7.14 -2.52
N ALA A 33 -0.34 7.09 -3.19
CA ALA A 33 0.15 8.19 -4.02
C ALA A 33 -0.75 8.42 -5.25
N GLN A 34 -1.21 7.37 -5.93
CA GLN A 34 -2.14 7.49 -7.05
C GLN A 34 -3.45 8.19 -6.66
N LEU A 35 -3.96 7.93 -5.45
CA LEU A 35 -5.14 8.63 -4.92
C LEU A 35 -4.84 10.08 -4.51
N GLY A 36 -3.64 10.36 -4.02
CA GLY A 36 -3.23 11.68 -3.54
C GLY A 36 -2.85 12.66 -4.65
N ILE A 37 -2.19 12.22 -5.72
CA ILE A 37 -1.67 13.07 -6.80
C ILE A 37 -2.76 13.94 -7.45
N PRO A 38 -3.96 13.42 -7.79
CA PRO A 38 -5.03 14.25 -8.35
C PRO A 38 -5.50 15.38 -7.43
N LEU A 39 -5.27 15.26 -6.12
CA LEU A 39 -5.68 16.23 -5.12
C LEU A 39 -4.64 17.33 -4.91
N LEU A 40 -3.44 17.24 -5.50
CA LEU A 40 -2.31 18.13 -5.21
C LEU A 40 -2.67 19.61 -5.23
N ASN A 41 -3.50 20.07 -6.16
CA ASN A 41 -3.85 21.49 -6.27
C ASN A 41 -4.74 22.00 -5.13
N SER A 42 -5.56 21.13 -4.53
CA SER A 42 -6.50 21.48 -3.45
C SER A 42 -5.94 21.22 -2.05
N LEU A 43 -4.81 20.52 -1.95
CA LEU A 43 -4.20 20.17 -0.67
C LEU A 43 -3.53 21.36 0.03
N ALA A 44 -3.58 21.32 1.36
CA ALA A 44 -2.81 22.23 2.20
C ALA A 44 -1.29 22.06 1.96
N PRO A 45 -0.46 23.09 2.22
CA PRO A 45 1.00 23.01 2.02
C PRO A 45 1.64 21.79 2.67
N ASP A 46 1.30 21.48 3.93
CA ASP A 46 1.86 20.34 4.66
C ASP A 46 1.48 18.99 4.02
N SER A 47 0.27 18.91 3.46
CA SER A 47 -0.23 17.72 2.77
C SER A 47 0.46 17.51 1.43
N LYS A 48 0.81 18.59 0.72
CA LYS A 48 1.65 18.54 -0.47
C LYS A 48 3.05 18.03 -0.14
N VAL A 49 3.66 18.56 0.93
CA VAL A 49 4.97 18.09 1.42
C VAL A 49 4.92 16.61 1.74
N PHE A 50 3.87 16.16 2.43
CA PHE A 50 3.68 14.74 2.73
C PHE A 50 3.64 13.87 1.46
N LEU A 51 2.88 14.27 0.43
CA LEU A 51 2.82 13.52 -0.83
C LEU A 51 4.16 13.50 -1.57
N ILE A 52 4.92 14.60 -1.53
CA ILE A 52 6.28 14.64 -2.09
C ILE A 52 7.17 13.62 -1.37
N THR A 53 7.17 13.61 -0.04
CA THR A 53 7.93 12.63 0.75
C THR A 53 7.47 11.19 0.52
N LEU A 54 6.18 10.96 0.25
CA LEU A 54 5.67 9.65 -0.13
C LEU A 54 6.24 9.19 -1.49
N MET A 55 6.36 10.10 -2.46
CA MET A 55 7.00 9.80 -3.75
C MET A 55 8.50 9.50 -3.58
N ASP A 56 9.23 10.26 -2.76
CA ASP A 56 10.64 9.97 -2.43
C ASP A 56 10.80 8.57 -1.80
N THR A 57 9.85 8.21 -0.93
CA THR A 57 9.81 6.88 -0.30
C THR A 57 9.60 5.78 -1.34
N LEU A 58 8.70 5.99 -2.31
CA LEU A 58 8.46 5.04 -3.40
C LEU A 58 9.71 4.84 -4.27
N GLU A 59 10.42 5.92 -4.59
CA GLU A 59 11.68 5.82 -5.34
C GLU A 59 12.74 5.02 -4.58
N ALA A 60 12.88 5.27 -3.28
CA ALA A 60 13.80 4.53 -2.41
C ALA A 60 13.41 3.04 -2.30
N GLN A 61 12.12 2.74 -2.10
CA GLN A 61 11.60 1.38 -2.06
C GLN A 61 11.88 0.64 -3.36
N LYS A 62 11.56 1.25 -4.51
CA LYS A 62 11.80 0.65 -5.82
C LYS A 62 13.27 0.34 -6.06
N LYS A 63 14.18 1.27 -5.71
CA LYS A 63 15.64 1.04 -5.78
C LYS A 63 16.08 -0.11 -4.88
N SER A 64 15.59 -0.17 -3.64
CA SER A 64 15.93 -1.25 -2.70
C SER A 64 15.41 -2.62 -3.14
N LEU A 65 14.33 -2.63 -3.93
CA LEU A 65 13.65 -3.83 -4.44
C LEU A 65 13.95 -4.08 -5.91
N ALA A 66 15.06 -3.59 -6.46
CA ALA A 66 15.35 -3.66 -7.89
C ALA A 66 15.36 -5.09 -8.48
N GLY A 67 15.66 -6.12 -7.67
CA GLY A 67 15.60 -7.52 -8.07
C GLY A 67 14.25 -8.21 -7.80
N ASN A 68 13.22 -7.47 -7.40
CA ASN A 68 11.90 -8.01 -7.11
C ASN A 68 10.97 -7.84 -8.33
N ASP A 69 10.60 -8.96 -8.95
CA ASP A 69 9.75 -9.00 -10.16
C ASP A 69 8.33 -8.49 -9.91
N VAL A 70 7.84 -8.53 -8.66
CA VAL A 70 6.53 -7.98 -8.29
C VAL A 70 6.53 -6.45 -8.34
N VAL A 71 7.68 -5.82 -8.09
CA VAL A 71 7.83 -4.36 -8.06
C VAL A 71 8.30 -3.81 -9.41
N ASN A 72 9.10 -4.57 -10.17
CA ASN A 72 9.73 -4.11 -11.41
C ASN A 72 9.23 -4.83 -12.67
N GLY A 73 8.42 -5.88 -12.54
CA GLY A 73 7.79 -6.57 -13.66
C GLY A 73 6.54 -5.86 -14.16
N ASP A 74 5.79 -6.56 -15.02
CA ASP A 74 4.57 -6.03 -15.62
C ASP A 74 3.44 -5.84 -14.59
N ASP A 75 2.54 -4.89 -14.86
CA ASP A 75 1.36 -4.61 -14.04
C ASP A 75 0.50 -5.86 -13.73
N ILE A 76 0.49 -6.84 -14.64
CA ILE A 76 -0.23 -8.10 -14.44
C ILE A 76 0.36 -8.90 -13.27
N VAL A 77 1.70 -8.94 -13.15
CA VAL A 77 2.41 -9.64 -12.07
C VAL A 77 2.09 -8.99 -10.73
N ALA A 78 2.16 -7.65 -10.67
CA ALA A 78 1.82 -6.88 -9.48
C ALA A 78 0.38 -7.13 -9.03
N LYS A 79 -0.58 -7.06 -9.96
CA LYS A 79 -2.01 -7.28 -9.69
C LYS A 79 -2.26 -8.69 -9.16
N ALA A 80 -1.77 -9.72 -9.84
CA ALA A 80 -1.94 -11.10 -9.43
C ALA A 80 -1.34 -11.34 -8.04
N TYR A 81 -0.18 -10.75 -7.75
CA TYR A 81 0.44 -10.83 -6.44
C TYR A 81 -0.43 -10.18 -5.34
N VAL A 82 -0.89 -8.93 -5.53
CA VAL A 82 -1.73 -8.23 -4.54
C VAL A 82 -3.06 -8.95 -4.33
N GLU A 83 -3.68 -9.46 -5.40
CA GLU A 83 -4.91 -10.24 -5.35
C GLU A 83 -4.72 -11.53 -4.55
N ASN A 84 -3.64 -12.28 -4.80
CA ASN A 84 -3.33 -13.48 -4.03
C ASN A 84 -3.10 -13.20 -2.54
N VAL A 85 -2.47 -12.08 -2.21
CA VAL A 85 -2.30 -11.65 -0.81
C VAL A 85 -3.66 -11.34 -0.18
N ALA A 86 -4.51 -10.58 -0.88
CA ALA A 86 -5.85 -10.25 -0.42
C ALA A 86 -6.71 -11.52 -0.19
N LEU A 87 -6.67 -12.48 -1.12
CA LEU A 87 -7.39 -13.75 -1.00
C LEU A 87 -6.95 -14.56 0.22
N LYS A 88 -5.64 -14.60 0.52
CA LYS A 88 -5.13 -15.29 1.71
C LYS A 88 -5.62 -14.65 3.01
N VAL A 89 -5.56 -13.32 3.10
CA VAL A 89 -6.04 -12.58 4.27
C VAL A 89 -7.55 -12.78 4.45
N PHE A 90 -8.31 -12.66 3.37
CA PHE A 90 -9.76 -12.86 3.38
C PHE A 90 -10.14 -14.29 3.79
N GLY A 91 -9.52 -15.30 3.18
CA GLY A 91 -9.79 -16.71 3.49
C GLY A 91 -9.47 -17.05 4.95
N GLY A 92 -8.35 -16.56 5.48
CA GLY A 92 -8.02 -16.74 6.89
C GLY A 92 -9.06 -16.14 7.84
N ALA A 93 -9.53 -14.93 7.55
CA ALA A 93 -10.57 -14.27 8.34
C ALA A 93 -11.93 -14.99 8.24
N ASP A 94 -12.33 -15.44 7.04
CA ASP A 94 -13.56 -16.21 6.80
C ASP A 94 -13.53 -17.56 7.52
N ASP A 95 -12.38 -18.25 7.53
CA ASP A 95 -12.21 -19.50 8.29
C ASP A 95 -12.31 -19.28 9.81
N GLU A 96 -11.77 -18.18 10.33
CA GLU A 96 -11.89 -17.83 11.76
C GLU A 96 -13.33 -17.48 12.15
N ASP A 97 -14.04 -16.74 11.30
CA ASP A 97 -15.45 -16.39 11.50
C ASP A 97 -16.34 -17.63 11.49
N ARG A 98 -16.18 -18.52 10.50
CA ARG A 98 -16.90 -19.81 10.43
C ARG A 98 -16.67 -20.71 11.64
N ARG A 99 -15.51 -20.58 12.29
CA ARG A 99 -15.17 -21.32 13.51
C ARG A 99 -15.63 -20.63 14.79
N GLY A 100 -16.29 -19.47 14.69
CA GLY A 100 -16.74 -18.66 15.83
C GLY A 100 -15.59 -18.05 16.63
N LYS A 101 -14.43 -17.83 16.00
CA LYS A 101 -13.20 -17.33 16.63
C LYS A 101 -12.77 -15.96 16.12
N ALA A 102 -13.66 -15.25 15.40
CA ALA A 102 -13.39 -13.91 14.91
C ALA A 102 -12.91 -12.99 16.03
N SER A 103 -11.78 -12.32 15.79
CA SER A 103 -11.17 -11.37 16.72
C SER A 103 -10.68 -10.12 15.97
N LYS A 104 -10.29 -9.09 16.73
CA LYS A 104 -9.82 -7.81 16.16
C LYS A 104 -8.34 -7.84 15.83
#